data_AF-A0A941WDB8-F1
#
_entry.id   AF-A0A941WDB8-F1
#
_cell.length_a   1.000
_cell.length_b   1.000
_cell.length_c   1.000
_cell.angle_alpha   90.00
_cell.angle_beta   90.00
_cell.angle_gamma   90.00
#
_symmetry.space_group_name_H-M   'P 1'
#
loop_
_entity.id
_entity.type
_entity.pdbx_description
1 polymer ?
#
loop_
_entity_poly.entity_id
_entity_poly.type
_entity_poly.pdbx_seq_one_letter_code
_entity_poly.pdbx_strand_id
1 'polypeptide(L)'
;DLFDLSMHLYPVLFFLLGKIVREYRPKGGWIAWLWAAAFLALELLAAVFVTNFYPSHISYFDNYGSVLAVCFATSVFIGLYDIRAPKSRLLGRSTKLISCATFEIYLFAYLFDYTLYPLFGGWIRTVTQETAFIFFPLVPPLSFLCALGAALLFRALSRLSRRPSRRLNYA
;
A
#
# COMPACT_ATOMS: atom_id res chain seq x y z
N ASP A 1 -18.83 -1.07 14.51
CA ASP A 1 -18.07 0.10 14.01
C ASP A 1 -17.77 -0.02 12.53
N LEU A 2 -18.32 0.89 11.71
CA LEU A 2 -18.12 0.89 10.25
C LEU A 2 -16.62 1.09 9.86
N PHE A 3 -15.87 1.76 10.74
CA PHE A 3 -14.44 2.05 10.62
C PHE A 3 -13.54 0.82 10.88
N ASP A 4 -13.93 -0.08 11.80
CA ASP A 4 -13.20 -1.35 11.99
C ASP A 4 -13.44 -2.31 10.81
N LEU A 5 -14.64 -2.25 10.22
CA LEU A 5 -14.94 -3.04 9.02
C LEU A 5 -14.09 -2.60 7.82
N SER A 6 -13.87 -1.29 7.63
CA SER A 6 -13.01 -0.80 6.54
C SER A 6 -11.55 -1.22 6.70
N MET A 7 -11.05 -1.38 7.92
CA MET A 7 -9.68 -1.86 8.20
C MET A 7 -9.46 -3.30 7.74
N HIS A 8 -10.43 -4.19 8.02
CA HIS A 8 -10.34 -5.59 7.61
C HIS A 8 -10.65 -5.79 6.13
N LEU A 9 -11.47 -4.91 5.55
CA LEU A 9 -11.81 -4.95 4.13
C LEU A 9 -10.78 -4.24 3.25
N TYR A 10 -9.95 -3.33 3.78
CA TYR A 10 -8.96 -2.56 3.03
C TYR A 10 -8.09 -3.42 2.08
N PRO A 11 -7.48 -4.55 2.52
CA PRO A 11 -6.67 -5.38 1.63
C PRO A 11 -7.49 -5.97 0.47
N VAL A 12 -8.73 -6.38 0.76
CA VAL A 12 -9.67 -6.93 -0.23
C VAL A 12 -10.10 -5.82 -1.20
N LEU A 13 -10.35 -4.62 -0.70
CA LEU A 13 -10.76 -3.46 -1.48
C LEU A 13 -9.66 -3.05 -2.47
N PHE A 14 -8.39 -2.99 -2.03
CA PHE A 14 -7.25 -2.72 -2.90
C PHE A 14 -7.03 -3.82 -3.94
N PHE A 15 -7.22 -5.08 -3.55
CA PHE A 15 -7.16 -6.19 -4.48
C PHE A 15 -8.24 -6.07 -5.57
N LEU A 16 -9.48 -5.77 -5.19
CA LEU A 16 -10.60 -5.59 -6.13
C LEU A 16 -10.41 -4.34 -7.00
N LEU A 17 -10.04 -3.20 -6.41
CA LEU A 17 -9.74 -1.96 -7.12
C LEU A 17 -8.65 -2.16 -8.16
N GLY A 18 -7.57 -2.84 -7.79
CA GLY A 18 -6.52 -3.12 -8.75
C GLY A 18 -6.98 -4.11 -9.85
N LYS A 19 -7.89 -5.05 -9.58
CA LYS A 19 -8.50 -5.89 -10.62
C LYS A 19 -9.31 -5.03 -11.60
N ILE A 20 -10.14 -4.12 -11.09
CA ILE A 20 -10.93 -3.16 -11.89
C ILE A 20 -10.01 -2.29 -12.74
N VAL A 21 -8.96 -1.72 -12.16
CA VAL A 21 -7.98 -0.89 -12.89
C VAL A 21 -7.29 -1.68 -14.00
N ARG A 22 -6.96 -2.95 -13.78
CA ARG A 22 -6.37 -3.83 -14.83
C ARG A 22 -7.35 -4.13 -15.97
N GLU A 23 -8.62 -4.28 -15.66
CA GLU A 23 -9.68 -4.59 -16.62
C GLU A 23 -10.06 -3.38 -17.47
N TYR A 24 -10.35 -2.24 -16.82
CA TYR A 24 -10.82 -1.03 -17.49
C TYR A 24 -9.70 -0.13 -18.01
N ARG A 25 -8.46 -0.33 -17.55
CA ARG A 25 -7.25 0.40 -17.98
C ARG A 25 -7.45 1.93 -18.03
N PRO A 26 -7.84 2.57 -16.91
CA PRO A 26 -8.18 3.99 -16.90
C PRO A 26 -6.96 4.85 -17.29
N LYS A 27 -7.18 5.83 -18.16
CA LYS A 27 -6.17 6.85 -18.48
C LYS A 27 -6.25 7.97 -17.45
N GLY A 28 -5.47 7.87 -16.37
CA GLY A 28 -5.54 8.79 -15.24
C GLY A 28 -5.17 10.24 -15.55
N GLY A 29 -4.22 10.45 -16.46
CA GLY A 29 -3.79 11.78 -16.87
C GLY A 29 -3.53 12.73 -15.70
N TRP A 30 -3.72 14.03 -15.92
CA TRP A 30 -3.58 15.06 -14.87
C TRP A 30 -4.77 15.07 -13.89
N ILE A 31 -5.93 14.54 -14.30
CA ILE A 31 -7.16 14.52 -13.50
C ILE A 31 -6.99 13.61 -12.27
N ALA A 32 -6.34 12.46 -12.42
CA ALA A 32 -6.04 11.57 -11.30
C ALA A 32 -5.13 12.25 -10.26
N TRP A 33 -4.18 13.07 -10.70
CA TRP A 33 -3.32 13.84 -9.80
C TRP A 33 -4.09 14.97 -9.10
N LEU A 34 -5.04 15.60 -9.78
CA LEU A 34 -5.94 16.58 -9.16
C LEU A 34 -6.78 15.93 -8.05
N TRP A 35 -7.34 14.75 -8.31
CA TRP A 35 -8.08 13.99 -7.29
C TRP A 35 -7.19 13.56 -6.13
N ALA A 36 -5.98 13.08 -6.41
CA ALA A 36 -5.02 12.76 -5.36
C ALA A 36 -4.73 13.99 -4.47
N ALA A 37 -4.47 15.15 -5.08
CA ALA A 37 -4.25 16.38 -4.33
C ALA A 37 -5.48 16.79 -3.51
N ALA A 38 -6.69 16.66 -4.08
CA ALA A 38 -7.94 16.98 -3.39
C ALA A 38 -8.19 16.08 -2.18
N PHE A 39 -8.02 14.76 -2.33
CA PHE A 39 -8.19 13.81 -1.22
C PHE A 39 -7.14 14.02 -0.13
N LEU A 40 -5.90 14.31 -0.49
CA LEU A 40 -4.85 14.65 0.48
C LEU A 40 -5.19 15.93 1.25
N ALA A 41 -5.66 16.97 0.56
CA ALA A 41 -6.06 18.23 1.18
C ALA A 41 -7.26 18.04 2.12
N LEU A 42 -8.25 17.24 1.74
CA LEU A 42 -9.39 16.90 2.59
C LEU A 42 -8.97 16.13 3.83
N GLU A 43 -8.05 15.16 3.70
CA GLU A 43 -7.53 14.39 4.83
C GLU A 43 -6.78 15.31 5.81
N LEU A 44 -5.93 16.21 5.30
CA LEU A 44 -5.22 17.19 6.11
C LEU A 44 -6.18 18.16 6.81
N LEU A 45 -7.18 18.67 6.10
CA LEU A 45 -8.19 19.56 6.67
C LEU A 45 -8.98 18.85 7.77
N ALA A 46 -9.37 17.60 7.55
CA ALA A 46 -10.07 16.80 8.54
C ALA A 46 -9.20 16.54 9.78
N ALA A 47 -7.93 16.20 9.59
CA ALA A 47 -6.98 16.01 10.68
C ALA A 47 -6.79 17.30 11.51
N VAL A 48 -6.61 18.45 10.86
CA VAL A 48 -6.51 19.76 11.54
C VAL A 48 -7.80 20.07 12.30
N PHE A 49 -8.96 19.89 11.66
CA PHE A 49 -10.24 20.18 12.28
C PHE A 49 -10.50 19.31 13.52
N VAL A 50 -10.24 18.00 13.42
CA VAL A 50 -10.44 17.06 14.53
C VAL A 50 -9.47 17.36 15.68
N THR A 51 -8.21 17.64 15.37
CA THR A 51 -7.20 17.97 16.40
C THR A 51 -7.57 19.23 17.17
N ASN A 52 -8.15 20.24 16.51
CA ASN A 52 -8.48 21.52 17.14
C ASN A 52 -9.86 21.57 17.79
N PHE A 53 -10.86 20.88 17.24
CA PHE A 53 -12.26 21.02 17.67
C PHE A 53 -12.84 19.77 18.32
N TYR A 54 -12.31 18.58 18.04
CA TYR A 54 -12.81 17.30 18.56
C TYR A 54 -11.67 16.35 18.95
N PRO A 55 -10.79 16.74 19.89
CA PRO A 55 -9.58 15.98 20.21
C PRO A 55 -9.86 14.56 20.73
N SER A 56 -11.06 14.32 21.30
CA SER A 56 -11.50 12.99 21.71
C SER A 56 -11.78 12.03 20.53
N HIS A 57 -11.81 12.53 19.30
CA HIS A 57 -12.10 11.77 18.08
C HIS A 57 -10.85 11.58 17.20
N ILE A 58 -9.66 11.94 17.68
CA ILE A 58 -8.40 11.81 16.93
C ILE A 58 -8.17 10.38 16.44
N SER A 59 -8.56 9.36 17.23
CA SER A 59 -8.41 7.94 16.87
C SER A 59 -9.18 7.53 15.60
N TYR A 60 -10.20 8.30 15.18
CA TYR A 60 -10.95 8.04 13.94
C TYR A 60 -10.21 8.51 12.69
N PHE A 61 -9.31 9.48 12.82
CA PHE A 61 -8.53 10.07 11.72
C PHE A 61 -7.05 9.71 11.77
N ASP A 62 -6.55 9.17 12.89
CA ASP A 62 -5.19 8.65 13.06
C ASP A 62 -4.99 7.27 12.38
N ASN A 63 -5.85 6.92 11.42
CA ASN A 63 -5.97 5.56 10.90
C ASN A 63 -5.88 5.53 9.37
N TYR A 64 -4.83 4.90 8.86
CA TYR A 64 -4.44 4.83 7.44
C TYR A 64 -5.43 4.09 6.52
N GLY A 65 -6.46 3.45 7.08
CA GLY A 65 -7.56 2.81 6.36
C GLY A 65 -8.77 3.70 6.07
N SER A 66 -8.64 5.03 6.25
CA SER A 66 -9.74 5.98 6.00
C SER A 66 -10.21 5.92 4.54
N VAL A 67 -11.50 6.16 4.30
CA VAL A 67 -12.07 6.17 2.93
C VAL A 67 -11.34 7.19 2.04
N LEU A 68 -10.94 8.32 2.61
CA LEU A 68 -10.18 9.35 1.90
C LEU A 68 -8.75 8.87 1.56
N ALA A 69 -8.08 8.14 2.45
CA ALA A 69 -6.79 7.52 2.17
C ALA A 69 -6.90 6.46 1.05
N VAL A 70 -7.98 5.68 1.02
CA VAL A 70 -8.27 4.74 -0.08
C VAL A 70 -8.47 5.48 -1.40
N CYS A 71 -9.29 6.53 -1.41
CA CYS A 71 -9.54 7.35 -2.60
C CYS A 71 -8.26 8.06 -3.09
N PHE A 72 -7.45 8.57 -2.18
CA PHE A 72 -6.13 9.13 -2.47
C PHE A 72 -5.22 8.10 -3.14
N ALA A 73 -5.00 6.96 -2.50
CA ALA A 73 -4.13 5.90 -3.01
C ALA A 73 -4.61 5.38 -4.37
N THR A 74 -5.93 5.22 -4.55
CA THR A 74 -6.53 4.83 -5.84
C THR A 74 -6.26 5.86 -6.93
N SER A 75 -6.38 7.15 -6.61
CA SER A 75 -6.09 8.24 -7.54
C SER A 75 -4.61 8.25 -7.94
N VAL A 76 -3.71 8.00 -6.98
CA VAL A 76 -2.27 7.83 -7.25
C VAL A 76 -2.02 6.60 -8.14
N PHE A 77 -2.68 5.46 -7.89
CA PHE A 77 -2.58 4.29 -8.78
C PHE A 77 -2.97 4.59 -10.20
N ILE A 78 -4.10 5.27 -10.38
CA ILE A 78 -4.62 5.62 -11.70
C ILE A 78 -3.71 6.65 -12.39
N GLY A 79 -3.15 7.62 -11.65
CA GLY A 79 -2.19 8.59 -12.18
C GLY A 79 -0.85 7.98 -12.57
N LEU A 80 -0.42 6.93 -11.86
CA LEU A 80 0.78 6.15 -12.19
C LEU A 80 0.52 5.04 -13.21
N TYR A 81 -0.75 4.75 -13.51
CA TYR A 81 -1.16 3.72 -14.44
C TYR A 81 -0.76 4.12 -15.87
N ASP A 82 -0.14 3.18 -16.59
CA ASP A 82 0.33 3.37 -17.97
C ASP A 82 1.44 4.43 -18.15
N ILE A 83 2.14 4.81 -17.07
CA ILE A 83 3.39 5.58 -17.19
C ILE A 83 4.43 4.72 -17.90
N ARG A 84 5.03 5.28 -18.95
CA ARG A 84 6.09 4.62 -19.71
C ARG A 84 7.28 4.31 -18.81
N ALA A 85 7.77 3.07 -18.88
CA ALA A 85 8.96 2.67 -18.15
C ALA A 85 10.14 3.57 -18.53
N PRO A 86 11.01 3.93 -17.56
CA PRO A 86 12.18 4.74 -17.81
C PRO A 86 13.12 4.07 -18.82
N LYS A 87 13.78 4.88 -19.66
CA LYS A 87 14.71 4.41 -20.71
C LYS A 87 15.92 3.64 -20.14
N SER A 88 16.27 3.88 -18.88
CA SER A 88 17.34 3.16 -18.20
C SER A 88 16.98 1.69 -18.00
N ARG A 89 17.88 0.79 -18.41
CA ARG A 89 17.70 -0.66 -18.30
C ARG A 89 17.49 -1.13 -16.86
N LEU A 90 18.18 -0.52 -15.90
CA LEU A 90 18.06 -0.87 -14.49
C LEU A 90 16.72 -0.41 -13.93
N LEU A 91 16.37 0.86 -14.10
CA LEU A 91 15.09 1.37 -13.61
C LEU A 91 13.91 0.66 -14.29
N GLY A 92 13.95 0.43 -15.60
CA GLY A 92 12.88 -0.26 -16.32
C GLY A 92 12.65 -1.69 -15.81
N ARG A 93 13.71 -2.41 -15.42
CA ARG A 93 13.59 -3.74 -14.80
C ARG A 93 12.95 -3.67 -13.42
N SER A 94 13.39 -2.73 -12.59
CA SER A 94 12.85 -2.53 -11.23
C SER A 94 11.38 -2.12 -11.28
N THR A 95 11.01 -1.14 -12.11
CA THR A 95 9.61 -0.69 -12.28
C THR A 95 8.73 -1.83 -12.76
N LYS A 96 9.20 -2.64 -13.72
CA LYS A 96 8.45 -3.81 -14.20
C LYS A 96 8.25 -4.85 -13.10
N LEU A 97 9.27 -5.11 -12.30
CA LEU A 97 9.21 -6.06 -11.19
C LEU A 97 8.23 -5.61 -10.11
N ILE A 98 8.31 -4.34 -9.70
CA ILE A 98 7.39 -3.74 -8.72
C ILE A 98 5.95 -3.76 -9.25
N SER A 99 5.72 -3.29 -10.49
CA SER A 99 4.40 -3.28 -11.13
C SER A 99 3.77 -4.68 -11.22
N CYS A 100 4.61 -5.68 -11.51
CA CYS A 100 4.15 -7.06 -11.56
C CYS A 100 3.77 -7.57 -10.17
N ALA A 101 4.53 -7.23 -9.13
CA ALA A 101 4.35 -7.71 -7.75
C ALA A 101 3.47 -6.81 -6.86
N THR A 102 2.92 -5.71 -7.38
CA THR A 102 2.20 -4.70 -6.59
C THR A 102 1.09 -5.31 -5.72
N PHE A 103 0.30 -6.24 -6.24
CA PHE A 103 -0.81 -6.84 -5.46
C PHE A 103 -0.31 -7.65 -4.28
N GLU A 104 0.74 -8.45 -4.49
CA GLU A 104 1.37 -9.20 -3.42
C GLU A 104 2.03 -8.27 -2.41
N ILE A 105 2.64 -7.16 -2.87
CA ILE A 105 3.20 -6.14 -1.99
C ILE A 105 2.11 -5.53 -1.11
N TYR A 106 0.92 -5.21 -1.63
CA TYR A 106 -0.20 -4.71 -0.79
C TYR A 106 -0.61 -5.71 0.30
N LEU A 107 -0.72 -6.98 -0.07
CA LEU A 107 -1.12 -8.04 0.86
C LEU A 107 -0.06 -8.22 1.97
N PHE A 108 1.22 -8.28 1.61
CA PHE A 108 2.29 -8.46 2.57
C PHE A 108 2.58 -7.18 3.38
N ALA A 109 2.41 -6.00 2.79
CA ALA A 109 2.57 -4.73 3.50
C ALA A 109 1.59 -4.66 4.67
N TYR A 110 0.32 -5.05 4.48
CA TYR A 110 -0.63 -5.13 5.59
C TYR A 110 -0.18 -6.09 6.70
N LEU A 111 0.36 -7.26 6.33
CA LEU A 111 0.86 -8.25 7.31
C LEU A 111 2.09 -7.74 8.06
N PHE A 112 3.00 -7.07 7.36
CA PHE A 112 4.19 -6.45 7.96
C PHE A 112 3.82 -5.24 8.80
N ASP A 113 2.84 -4.43 8.40
CA ASP A 113 2.37 -3.33 9.21
C ASP A 113 1.75 -3.86 10.52
N TYR A 114 0.93 -4.92 10.45
CA TYR A 114 0.35 -5.56 11.63
C TYR A 114 1.39 -6.16 12.59
N THR A 115 2.61 -6.47 12.12
CA THR A 115 3.67 -7.09 12.94
C THR A 115 4.73 -6.08 13.38
N LEU A 116 5.16 -5.19 12.49
CA LEU A 116 6.17 -4.16 12.74
C LEU A 116 5.60 -3.03 13.60
N TYR A 117 4.38 -2.54 13.37
CA TYR A 117 3.84 -1.44 14.17
C TYR A 117 3.69 -1.78 15.66
N PRO A 118 3.31 -2.99 16.09
CA PRO A 118 3.35 -3.35 17.51
C PRO A 118 4.77 -3.43 18.08
N LEU A 119 5.73 -3.97 17.31
CA LEU A 119 7.14 -4.08 17.73
C LEU A 119 7.78 -2.70 17.94
N PHE A 120 7.56 -1.78 17.01
CA PHE A 120 8.04 -0.41 17.13
C PHE A 120 7.13 0.45 18.00
N GLY A 121 5.83 0.14 18.11
CA GLY A 121 4.82 0.91 18.83
C GLY A 121 5.04 0.92 20.33
N GLY A 122 5.53 -0.20 20.91
CA GLY A 122 5.95 -0.23 22.31
C GLY A 122 7.07 0.75 22.61
N TRP A 123 7.99 0.95 21.67
CA TRP A 123 9.14 1.86 21.82
C TRP A 123 8.79 3.30 21.43
N ILE A 124 8.01 3.50 20.36
CA ILE A 124 7.51 4.80 19.91
C ILE A 124 6.66 5.48 21.00
N ARG A 125 5.90 4.71 21.80
CA ARG A 125 5.14 5.23 22.94
C ARG A 125 5.99 5.71 24.11
N THR A 126 7.26 5.30 24.17
CA THR A 126 8.21 5.69 25.25
C THR A 126 9.04 6.93 24.89
N VAL A 127 8.99 7.38 23.64
CA VAL A 127 9.72 8.55 23.16
C VAL A 127 8.77 9.73 22.91
N THR A 128 9.30 10.95 22.88
CA THR A 128 8.52 12.15 22.58
C THR A 128 7.94 12.11 21.16
N GLN A 129 6.81 12.79 20.91
CA GLN A 129 6.18 12.85 19.58
C GLN A 129 7.13 13.33 18.48
N GLU A 130 8.03 14.27 18.79
CA GLU A 130 9.06 14.73 17.85
C GLU A 130 10.03 13.61 17.47
N THR A 131 10.42 12.79 18.44
CA THR A 131 11.29 11.63 18.22
C THR A 131 10.55 10.52 17.48
N ALA A 132 9.25 10.34 17.74
CA ALA A 132 8.39 9.42 17.00
C ALA A 132 8.30 9.79 15.51
N PHE A 133 8.28 11.08 15.18
CA PHE A 133 8.22 11.56 13.79
C PHE A 133 9.46 11.21 12.97
N ILE A 134 10.63 11.09 13.63
CA ILE A 134 11.88 10.66 12.99
C ILE A 134 11.82 9.20 12.49
N PHE A 135 10.91 8.38 13.02
CA PHE A 135 10.72 7.00 12.57
C PHE A 135 9.81 6.88 11.34
N PHE A 136 9.01 7.91 11.04
CA PHE A 136 8.16 7.93 9.85
C PHE A 136 8.91 7.76 8.52
N PRO A 137 10.12 8.30 8.30
CA PRO A 137 10.92 7.97 7.11
C PRO A 137 11.62 6.61 7.18
N LEU A 138 11.58 5.89 8.31
CA LEU A 138 12.31 4.62 8.49
C LEU A 138 11.40 3.40 8.39
N VAL A 139 10.28 3.41 9.11
CA VAL A 139 9.38 2.26 9.27
C VAL A 139 8.62 1.92 7.98
N PRO A 140 7.99 2.87 7.26
CA PRO A 140 7.28 2.59 6.02
C PRO A 140 8.19 2.07 4.89
N PRO A 141 9.39 2.62 4.63
CA PRO A 141 10.31 2.02 3.67
C PRO A 141 10.76 0.62 4.06
N LEU A 142 11.00 0.37 5.35
CA LEU A 142 11.36 -0.95 5.84
C LEU A 142 10.22 -1.96 5.62
N SER A 143 8.99 -1.59 5.99
CA SER A 143 7.79 -2.41 5.75
C SER A 143 7.62 -2.71 4.26
N PHE A 144 7.79 -1.70 3.39
CA PHE A 144 7.76 -1.88 1.95
C PHE A 144 8.83 -2.86 1.44
N LEU A 145 10.07 -2.77 1.93
CA LEU A 145 11.15 -3.67 1.55
C LEU A 145 10.88 -5.11 1.99
N CYS A 146 10.37 -5.30 3.21
CA CYS A 146 9.92 -6.60 3.72
C CYS A 146 8.79 -7.18 2.85
N ALA A 147 7.78 -6.37 2.53
CA ALA A 147 6.67 -6.75 1.68
C ALA A 147 7.11 -7.11 0.25
N LEU A 148 8.04 -6.32 -0.32
CA LEU A 148 8.64 -6.59 -1.63
C LEU A 148 9.41 -7.92 -1.61
N GLY A 149 10.23 -8.17 -0.59
CA GLY A 149 10.96 -9.43 -0.43
C GLY A 149 10.02 -10.64 -0.35
N ALA A 150 8.98 -10.55 0.48
CA ALA A 150 7.98 -11.61 0.63
C ALA A 150 7.19 -11.85 -0.67
N ALA A 151 6.80 -10.78 -1.38
CA ALA A 151 6.12 -10.87 -2.67
C ALA A 151 6.97 -11.59 -3.72
N LEU A 152 8.29 -11.31 -3.76
CA LEU A 152 9.22 -11.97 -4.67
C LEU A 152 9.43 -13.44 -4.32
N LEU A 153 9.56 -13.75 -3.02
CA LEU A 153 9.69 -15.13 -2.55
C LEU A 153 8.45 -15.96 -2.89
N PHE A 154 7.25 -15.43 -2.61
CA PHE A 154 5.98 -16.08 -2.93
C PHE A 154 5.86 -16.37 -4.44
N ARG A 155 6.28 -15.42 -5.28
CA ARG A 155 6.33 -15.61 -6.74
C ARG A 155 7.35 -16.66 -7.18
N ALA A 156 8.51 -16.73 -6.52
CA ALA A 156 9.50 -17.76 -6.81
C ALA A 156 8.97 -19.16 -6.45
N LEU A 157 8.36 -19.30 -5.27
CA LEU A 157 7.79 -20.57 -4.78
C LEU A 157 6.59 -21.04 -5.62
N SER A 158 5.67 -20.14 -5.98
CA SER A 158 4.53 -20.48 -6.83
C SER A 158 4.96 -20.92 -8.25
N ARG A 159 6.05 -20.37 -8.79
CA ARG A 159 6.64 -20.84 -10.05
C ARG A 159 7.26 -22.23 -9.94
N LEU A 160 7.88 -22.54 -8.80
CA LEU A 160 8.43 -23.87 -8.54
C LEU A 160 7.31 -24.92 -8.41
N SER A 161 6.22 -24.57 -7.72
CA SER A 161 5.03 -25.43 -7.58
C SER A 161 4.29 -25.67 -8.90
N ARG A 162 4.31 -24.71 -9.83
CA ARG A 162 3.68 -24.84 -11.16
C ARG A 162 4.55 -25.51 -12.22
N ARG A 163 5.76 -25.99 -11.89
CA ARG A 163 6.50 -26.85 -12.82
C ARG A 163 5.67 -28.11 -13.03
N PRO A 164 5.31 -28.47 -14.27
CA PRO A 164 4.62 -29.73 -14.52
C PRO A 164 5.51 -30.84 -13.96
N SER A 165 4.95 -31.66 -13.08
CA SER A 165 5.55 -32.94 -12.71
C SER A 165 5.96 -33.60 -14.02
N ARG A 166 7.27 -33.75 -14.24
CA ARG A 166 7.80 -34.52 -15.37
C ARG A 166 7.03 -35.83 -15.35
N ARG A 167 6.26 -36.10 -16.41
CA ARG A 167 5.58 -37.38 -16.62
C ARG A 167 6.57 -38.48 -16.24
N LEU A 168 6.25 -39.22 -15.18
CA LEU A 168 6.81 -40.54 -14.97
C LEU A 168 6.32 -41.36 -16.16
N ASN A 169 7.17 -41.45 -17.19
CA ASN A 169 7.04 -42.48 -18.20
C ASN A 169 7.31 -43.79 -17.47
N TYR A 170 6.25 -44.47 -17.05
CA TYR A 170 6.31 -45.90 -16.80
C TYR A 170 6.48 -46.55 -18.17
N ALA A 171 7.72 -46.96 -18.46
CA ALA A 171 8.04 -47.90 -19.52
C ALA A 171 7.87 -49.32 -18.97
#